data_AF-A0A1I7YMR5-F1
#
_entry.id   AF-A0A1I7YMR5-F1
#
_cell.length_a   1.000
_cell.length_b   1.000
_cell.length_c   1.000
_cell.angle_alpha   90.00
_cell.angle_beta   90.00
_cell.angle_gamma   90.00
#
_symmetry.space_group_name_H-M   'P 1'
#
loop_
_entity.id
_entity.type
_entity.pdbx_description
1 polymer ?
#
loop_
_entity_poly.entity_id
_entity_poly.type
_entity_poly.pdbx_seq_one_letter_code
_entity_poly.pdbx_strand_id
1 'polypeptide(L)'
;MAPSFFLLLLLCTASCRALPGLPLTGIFQPIDEIEFYEKLSDREKGQFNETAERFVSQVEAGLTADFHEFVLLAKTKYAALYEKLLLLEGQLKTHVDALPASVQKFVHVRREEVTRWFEFGTLNTTAVARTMELTARDIAAMDMEERGFAFGFFPSMQIILENWDFKASVAPHDYT
;
A
#
# COMPACT_ATOMS: atom_id res chain seq x y z
N MET A 1 -19.10 1.52 2.14
CA MET A 1 -17.79 1.93 2.70
C MET A 1 -16.80 0.89 2.23
N ALA A 2 -15.83 1.29 1.40
CA ALA A 2 -14.82 0.36 0.89
C ALA A 2 -13.70 0.23 1.93
N PRO A 3 -13.30 -1.00 2.32
CA PRO A 3 -12.28 -1.23 3.33
C PRO A 3 -10.91 -0.72 2.87
N SER A 4 -10.19 0.00 3.75
CA SER A 4 -8.92 0.64 3.45
C SER A 4 -7.77 -0.37 3.60
N PHE A 5 -7.42 -1.04 2.51
CA PHE A 5 -6.46 -2.16 2.43
C PHE A 5 -4.99 -1.74 2.28
N PHE A 6 -4.68 -0.44 2.40
CA PHE A 6 -3.34 0.11 2.07
C PHE A 6 -2.21 -0.43 2.97
N LEU A 7 -2.53 -0.81 4.22
CA LEU A 7 -1.57 -1.41 5.13
C LEU A 7 -1.19 -2.86 4.76
N LEU A 8 -1.99 -3.56 3.96
CA LEU A 8 -1.75 -4.96 3.58
C LEU A 8 -0.46 -5.11 2.74
N LEU A 9 -0.05 -4.05 2.03
CA LEU A 9 1.17 -4.03 1.23
C LEU A 9 2.47 -3.99 2.06
N LEU A 10 2.46 -3.30 3.20
CA LEU A 10 3.54 -3.33 4.19
C LEU A 10 3.61 -4.69 4.90
N LEU A 11 2.45 -5.32 5.11
CA LEU A 11 2.31 -6.56 5.86
C LEU A 11 2.73 -7.77 5.05
N CYS A 12 2.39 -7.81 3.76
CA CYS A 12 2.88 -8.85 2.86
C CYS A 12 4.40 -8.74 2.58
N THR A 13 5.03 -7.58 2.76
CA THR A 13 6.51 -7.46 2.72
C THR A 13 7.21 -7.85 3.99
N ALA A 14 6.54 -7.80 5.15
CA ALA A 14 7.12 -8.29 6.39
C ALA A 14 7.13 -9.83 6.46
N SER A 15 6.17 -10.49 5.80
CA SER A 15 6.02 -11.96 5.82
C SER A 15 6.50 -12.69 4.57
N CYS A 16 6.57 -12.04 3.41
CA CYS A 16 7.34 -12.58 2.30
C CYS A 16 8.81 -12.24 2.52
N ARG A 17 9.68 -13.24 2.45
CA ARG A 17 11.14 -13.09 2.26
C ARG A 17 11.43 -12.42 0.91
N ALA A 18 10.92 -11.22 0.67
CA ALA A 18 11.13 -10.45 -0.53
C ALA A 18 12.60 -10.03 -0.55
N LEU A 19 13.27 -10.34 -1.66
CA LEU A 19 14.67 -10.06 -1.93
C LEU A 19 15.02 -8.58 -1.64
N PRO A 20 16.29 -8.29 -1.28
CA PRO A 20 16.77 -6.93 -1.08
C PRO A 20 16.69 -6.15 -2.40
N GLY A 21 15.67 -5.33 -2.52
CA GLY A 21 15.33 -4.45 -3.64
C GLY A 21 13.99 -3.81 -3.32
N LEU A 22 13.75 -2.56 -3.75
CA LEU A 22 12.50 -1.83 -3.48
C LEU A 22 11.30 -2.75 -3.77
N PRO A 23 10.57 -3.23 -2.75
CA PRO A 23 9.52 -4.20 -2.99
C PRO A 23 8.45 -3.52 -3.84
N LEU A 24 8.01 -4.19 -4.90
CA LEU A 24 6.97 -3.70 -5.83
C LEU A 24 5.70 -3.22 -5.11
N THR A 25 5.46 -3.70 -3.90
CA THR A 25 4.37 -3.27 -3.02
C THR A 25 4.50 -1.82 -2.52
N GLY A 26 5.72 -1.29 -2.42
CA GLY A 26 6.00 0.07 -1.97
C GLY A 26 5.53 1.15 -2.95
N ILE A 27 5.21 0.79 -4.19
CA ILE A 27 4.69 1.72 -5.21
C ILE A 27 3.40 2.43 -4.75
N PHE A 28 2.66 1.78 -3.85
CA PHE A 28 1.39 2.26 -3.32
C PHE A 28 1.51 2.65 -1.85
N GLN A 29 2.71 2.90 -1.32
CA GLN A 29 2.85 3.35 0.06
C GLN A 29 2.60 4.87 0.16
N PRO A 30 1.57 5.33 0.90
CA PRO A 30 1.35 6.76 1.13
C PRO A 30 2.50 7.41 1.90
N ILE A 31 2.79 8.67 1.63
CA ILE A 31 3.82 9.45 2.35
C ILE A 31 3.57 9.48 3.87
N ASP A 32 2.31 9.59 4.30
CA ASP A 32 1.93 9.62 5.72
C ASP A 32 2.35 8.34 6.46
N GLU A 33 2.28 7.18 5.79
CA GLU A 33 2.70 5.91 6.39
C GLU A 33 4.22 5.82 6.53
N ILE A 34 4.96 6.33 5.55
CA ILE A 34 6.43 6.41 5.58
C ILE A 34 6.85 7.29 6.76
N GLU A 35 6.32 8.51 6.82
CA GLU A 35 6.63 9.45 7.90
C GLU A 35 6.21 8.93 9.27
N PHE A 36 5.06 8.26 9.36
CA PHE A 36 4.61 7.64 10.59
C PHE A 36 5.63 6.64 11.11
N TYR A 37 6.05 5.69 10.27
CA TYR A 37 6.97 4.63 10.65
C TYR A 37 8.35 5.19 11.05
N GLU A 38 8.83 6.21 10.33
CA GLU A 38 10.09 6.89 10.66
C GLU A 38 10.06 7.58 12.02
N LYS A 39 8.91 8.17 12.40
CA LYS A 39 8.70 8.84 13.69
C LYS A 39 8.52 7.88 14.88
N LEU A 40 8.35 6.58 14.65
CA LEU A 40 8.29 5.59 15.72
C LEU A 40 9.66 5.38 16.37
N SER A 41 9.68 5.28 17.70
CA SER A 41 10.86 4.79 18.42
C SER A 41 11.13 3.31 18.13
N ASP A 42 12.35 2.82 18.40
CA ASP A 42 12.69 1.40 18.17
C ASP A 42 11.76 0.44 18.91
N ARG A 43 11.35 0.82 20.13
CA ARG A 43 10.37 0.06 20.91
C ARG A 43 9.02 -0.01 20.20
N GLU A 44 8.54 1.12 19.69
CA GLU A 44 7.26 1.20 18.98
C GLU A 44 7.31 0.49 17.63
N LYS A 45 8.43 0.54 16.92
CA LYS A 45 8.67 -0.26 15.72
C LYS A 45 8.57 -1.75 16.03
N GLY A 46 9.15 -2.20 17.15
CA GLY A 46 8.98 -3.58 17.61
C GLY A 46 7.51 -3.97 17.85
N GLN A 47 6.73 -3.08 18.47
CA GLN A 47 5.29 -3.29 18.71
C GLN A 47 4.48 -3.29 17.42
N PHE A 48 4.80 -2.39 16.49
CA PHE A 48 4.20 -2.32 15.16
C PHE A 48 4.45 -3.61 14.39
N ASN A 49 5.69 -4.09 14.37
CA ASN A 49 6.09 -5.32 13.67
C ASN A 49 5.39 -6.56 14.26
N GLU A 50 5.25 -6.65 15.58
CA GLU A 50 4.50 -7.77 16.18
C GLU A 50 2.99 -7.71 15.84
N THR A 51 2.41 -6.51 15.84
CA THR A 51 1.01 -6.31 15.41
C THR A 51 0.85 -6.73 13.95
N ALA A 52 1.84 -6.40 13.12
CA ALA A 52 1.92 -6.75 11.71
C ALA A 52 1.96 -8.26 11.48
N GLU A 53 2.84 -8.98 12.18
CA GLU A 53 2.92 -10.44 12.11
C GLU A 53 1.57 -11.09 12.43
N ARG A 54 0.89 -10.62 13.48
CA ARG A 54 -0.44 -11.13 13.85
C ARG A 54 -1.49 -10.84 12.79
N PHE A 55 -1.46 -9.65 12.20
CA PHE A 55 -2.40 -9.28 11.13
C PHE A 55 -2.19 -10.15 9.89
N VAL A 56 -0.94 -10.40 9.49
CA VAL A 56 -0.62 -11.31 8.38
C VAL A 56 -1.24 -12.69 8.62
N SER A 57 -1.09 -13.25 9.82
CA SER A 57 -1.69 -14.56 10.14
C SER A 57 -3.22 -14.56 10.03
N GLN A 58 -3.89 -13.42 10.27
CA GLN A 58 -5.34 -13.30 10.05
C GLN A 58 -5.71 -13.28 8.56
N VAL A 59 -4.92 -12.57 7.74
CA VAL A 59 -5.07 -12.56 6.27
C VAL A 59 -4.89 -13.97 5.69
N GLU A 60 -3.84 -14.68 6.10
CA GLU A 60 -3.55 -16.05 5.68
C GLU A 60 -4.66 -17.04 6.08
N ALA A 61 -5.33 -16.77 7.20
CA ALA A 61 -6.49 -17.53 7.65
C ALA A 61 -7.80 -17.18 6.89
N GLY A 62 -7.75 -16.26 5.92
CA GLY A 62 -8.90 -15.84 5.12
C GLY A 62 -9.86 -14.90 5.85
N LEU A 63 -9.42 -14.26 6.94
CA LEU A 63 -10.21 -13.25 7.63
C LEU A 63 -10.19 -11.93 6.86
N THR A 64 -11.26 -11.14 7.01
CA THR A 64 -11.28 -9.76 6.51
C THR A 64 -10.19 -8.97 7.22
N ALA A 65 -9.39 -8.25 6.44
CA ALA A 65 -8.19 -7.62 6.92
C ALA A 65 -8.05 -6.26 6.23
N ASP A 66 -8.41 -5.20 6.95
CA ASP A 66 -8.20 -3.83 6.50
C ASP A 66 -7.37 -3.04 7.53
N PHE A 67 -7.05 -1.78 7.22
CA PHE A 67 -6.25 -0.97 8.11
C PHE A 67 -6.94 -0.75 9.46
N HIS A 68 -8.26 -0.64 9.48
CA HIS A 68 -9.02 -0.48 10.71
C HIS A 68 -8.85 -1.70 11.63
N GLU A 69 -8.95 -2.91 11.07
CA GLU A 69 -8.69 -4.16 11.79
C GLU A 69 -7.25 -4.22 12.33
N PHE A 70 -6.25 -3.74 11.59
CA PHE A 70 -4.89 -3.62 12.10
C PHE A 70 -4.79 -2.64 13.29
N VAL A 71 -5.44 -1.48 13.19
CA VAL A 71 -5.51 -0.51 14.29
C VAL A 71 -6.15 -1.17 15.52
N LEU A 72 -7.25 -1.91 15.35
CA LEU A 72 -7.91 -2.64 16.43
C LEU A 72 -7.03 -3.75 17.04
N LEU A 73 -6.18 -4.42 16.26
CA LEU A 73 -5.22 -5.39 16.79
C LEU A 73 -4.24 -4.72 17.76
N ALA A 74 -3.70 -3.55 17.42
CA ALA A 74 -2.79 -2.81 18.29
C ALA A 74 -3.47 -2.46 19.62
N LYS A 75 -4.77 -2.14 19.62
CA LYS A 75 -5.55 -1.82 20.83
C LYS A 75 -5.46 -2.92 21.89
N THR A 76 -5.37 -4.18 21.47
CA THR A 76 -5.39 -5.33 22.38
C THR A 76 -4.15 -5.42 23.28
N LYS A 77 -3.01 -4.89 22.84
CA LYS A 77 -1.71 -5.08 23.51
C LYS A 77 -0.91 -3.79 23.69
N TYR A 78 -1.11 -2.81 22.81
CA TYR A 78 -0.27 -1.62 22.67
C TYR A 78 -1.12 -0.34 22.57
N ALA A 79 -1.70 0.10 23.68
CA ALA A 79 -2.59 1.28 23.72
C ALA A 79 -1.97 2.56 23.13
N ALA A 80 -0.70 2.85 23.44
CA ALA A 80 -0.01 4.01 22.88
C ALA A 80 0.21 3.93 21.36
N LEU A 81 0.53 2.74 20.84
CA LEU A 81 0.63 2.50 19.40
C LEU A 81 -0.74 2.63 18.73
N TYR A 82 -1.79 2.10 19.36
CA TYR A 82 -3.17 2.22 18.88
C TYR A 82 -3.60 3.67 18.71
N GLU A 83 -3.34 4.55 19.70
CA GLU A 83 -3.68 5.97 19.58
C GLU A 83 -2.98 6.63 18.39
N LYS A 84 -1.70 6.32 18.17
CA LYS A 84 -0.93 6.83 17.02
C LYS A 84 -1.48 6.30 15.69
N LEU A 85 -1.83 5.02 15.61
CA LEU A 85 -2.41 4.41 14.41
C LEU A 85 -3.79 4.97 14.08
N LEU A 86 -4.61 5.26 15.10
CA LEU A 86 -5.92 5.89 14.91
C LEU A 86 -5.78 7.31 14.35
N LEU A 87 -4.76 8.06 14.78
CA LEU A 87 -4.45 9.36 14.21
C LEU A 87 -4.01 9.24 12.75
N LEU A 88 -3.15 8.27 12.43
CA LEU A 88 -2.74 7.99 11.05
C LEU A 88 -3.94 7.63 10.15
N GLU A 89 -4.88 6.82 10.64
CA GLU A 89 -6.11 6.48 9.91
C GLU A 89 -6.93 7.71 9.56
N GLY A 90 -7.10 8.64 10.51
CA GLY A 90 -7.79 9.91 10.28
C GLY A 90 -7.04 10.83 9.30
N GLN A 91 -5.72 10.89 9.39
CA GLN A 91 -4.87 11.69 8.49
C GLN A 91 -4.95 11.18 7.06
N LEU A 92 -4.77 9.89 6.85
CA LEU A 92 -4.86 9.26 5.53
C LEU A 92 -6.22 9.53 4.87
N LYS A 93 -7.31 9.42 5.64
CA LYS A 93 -8.65 9.74 5.12
C LYS A 93 -8.72 11.21 4.68
N THR A 94 -8.25 12.12 5.53
CA THR A 94 -8.30 13.57 5.26
C THR A 94 -7.47 13.95 4.03
N HIS A 95 -6.26 13.38 3.90
CA HIS A 95 -5.40 13.64 2.76
C HIS A 95 -5.98 13.09 1.46
N VAL A 96 -6.57 11.89 1.49
CA VAL A 96 -7.25 11.33 0.32
C VAL A 96 -8.44 12.21 -0.10
N ASP A 97 -9.26 12.65 0.86
CA ASP A 97 -10.42 13.52 0.57
C ASP A 97 -10.00 14.90 0.01
N ALA A 98 -8.77 15.34 0.29
CA ALA A 98 -8.20 16.59 -0.20
C ALA A 98 -7.57 16.49 -1.61
N LEU A 99 -7.37 15.29 -2.16
CA LEU A 99 -6.82 15.09 -3.51
C LEU A 99 -7.81 15.55 -4.60
N PRO A 100 -7.35 15.89 -5.81
CA PRO A 100 -8.24 16.07 -6.95
C PRO A 100 -9.09 14.82 -7.23
N ALA A 101 -10.32 15.00 -7.69
CA ALA A 101 -11.28 13.89 -7.87
C ALA A 101 -10.78 12.76 -8.78
N SER A 102 -10.00 13.09 -9.81
CA SER A 102 -9.35 12.11 -10.70
C SER A 102 -8.30 11.27 -9.96
N VAL A 103 -7.49 11.91 -9.10
CA VAL A 103 -6.48 11.24 -8.28
C VAL A 103 -7.14 10.42 -7.17
N GLN A 104 -8.21 10.91 -6.54
CA GLN A 104 -9.02 10.11 -5.60
C GLN A 104 -9.53 8.83 -6.24
N LYS A 105 -10.08 8.94 -7.46
CA LYS A 105 -10.55 7.79 -8.23
C LYS A 105 -9.41 6.83 -8.53
N PHE A 106 -8.24 7.33 -8.93
CA PHE A 106 -7.04 6.51 -9.13
C PHE A 106 -6.67 5.75 -7.85
N VAL A 107 -6.54 6.45 -6.72
CA VAL A 107 -6.24 5.84 -5.41
C VAL A 107 -7.25 4.74 -5.09
N HIS A 108 -8.54 5.01 -5.26
CA HIS A 108 -9.59 4.05 -4.97
C HIS A 108 -9.53 2.80 -5.87
N VAL A 109 -9.38 2.98 -7.19
CA VAL A 109 -9.26 1.84 -8.12
C VAL A 109 -8.01 1.01 -7.84
N ARG A 110 -6.87 1.66 -7.52
CA ARG A 110 -5.65 0.93 -7.17
C ARG A 110 -5.80 0.16 -5.84
N ARG A 111 -6.54 0.69 -4.86
CA ARG A 111 -6.91 -0.07 -3.63
C ARG A 111 -7.57 -1.39 -3.98
N GLU A 112 -8.61 -1.33 -4.82
CA GLU A 112 -9.38 -2.51 -5.19
C GLU A 112 -8.51 -3.54 -5.92
N GLU A 113 -7.62 -3.10 -6.82
CA GLU A 113 -6.74 -4.01 -7.55
C GLU A 113 -5.70 -4.66 -6.62
N VAL A 114 -5.12 -3.91 -5.69
CA VAL A 114 -4.20 -4.45 -4.66
C VAL A 114 -4.90 -5.47 -3.77
N THR A 115 -6.19 -5.29 -3.46
CA THR A 115 -6.92 -6.28 -2.64
C THR A 115 -6.99 -7.66 -3.29
N ARG A 116 -6.93 -7.71 -4.63
CA ARG A 116 -6.93 -8.96 -5.41
C ARG A 116 -5.55 -9.60 -5.52
N TRP A 117 -4.50 -8.97 -4.99
CA TRP A 117 -3.17 -9.57 -4.99
C TRP A 117 -3.09 -10.79 -4.07
N PHE A 118 -3.95 -10.88 -3.07
CA PHE A 118 -3.94 -11.97 -2.09
C PHE A 118 -5.30 -12.67 -2.07
N GLU A 119 -5.56 -13.50 -3.07
CA GLU A 119 -6.74 -14.35 -3.09
C GLU A 119 -6.48 -15.56 -2.16
N PHE A 120 -7.29 -15.70 -1.11
CA PHE A 120 -7.17 -16.77 -0.11
C PHE A 120 -5.76 -16.86 0.52
N GLY A 121 -5.13 -15.71 0.79
CA GLY A 121 -3.79 -15.64 1.39
C GLY A 121 -2.65 -16.00 0.45
N THR A 122 -2.91 -16.30 -0.82
CA THR A 122 -1.88 -16.62 -1.83
C THR A 122 -1.65 -15.43 -2.75
N LEU A 123 -0.38 -15.09 -2.99
CA LEU A 123 0.00 -14.02 -3.92
C LEU A 123 -0.39 -14.39 -5.36
N ASN A 124 -1.29 -13.61 -5.96
CA ASN A 124 -1.67 -13.68 -7.36
C ASN A 124 -0.75 -12.78 -8.20
N THR A 125 0.33 -13.36 -8.72
CA THR A 125 1.33 -12.64 -9.52
C THR A 125 0.78 -12.04 -10.82
N THR A 126 -0.28 -12.64 -11.39
CA THR A 126 -0.96 -12.10 -12.58
C THR A 126 -1.72 -10.81 -12.23
N ALA A 127 -2.39 -10.78 -11.08
CA ALA A 127 -3.04 -9.58 -10.57
C ALA A 127 -2.01 -8.46 -10.27
N VAL A 128 -0.85 -8.82 -9.74
CA VAL A 128 0.27 -7.87 -9.52
C VAL A 128 0.71 -7.24 -10.84
N ALA A 129 1.05 -8.05 -11.85
CA ALA A 129 1.51 -7.57 -13.15
C ALA A 129 0.47 -6.65 -13.82
N ARG A 130 -0.80 -7.09 -13.86
CA ARG A 130 -1.91 -6.28 -14.35
C ARG A 130 -2.05 -4.95 -13.61
N THR A 131 -1.94 -4.96 -12.28
CA THR A 131 -2.04 -3.74 -11.48
C THR A 131 -0.93 -2.75 -11.85
N MET A 132 0.28 -3.25 -12.09
CA MET A 132 1.42 -2.45 -12.50
C MET A 132 1.25 -1.83 -13.88
N GLU A 133 0.81 -2.61 -14.88
CA GLU A 133 0.50 -2.10 -16.22
C GLU A 133 -0.59 -1.02 -16.19
N LEU A 134 -1.69 -1.29 -15.47
CA LEU A 134 -2.77 -0.33 -15.31
C LEU A 134 -2.29 0.95 -14.61
N THR A 135 -1.40 0.83 -13.62
CA THR A 135 -0.81 1.98 -12.92
C THR A 135 0.01 2.83 -13.86
N ALA A 136 0.93 2.23 -14.61
CA ALA A 136 1.77 2.94 -15.57
C ALA A 136 0.91 3.65 -16.63
N ARG A 137 -0.13 2.98 -17.15
CA ARG A 137 -1.06 3.54 -18.13
C ARG A 137 -1.89 4.68 -17.56
N ASP A 138 -2.49 4.50 -16.39
CA ASP A 138 -3.36 5.50 -15.77
C ASP A 138 -2.55 6.76 -15.37
N ILE A 139 -1.32 6.58 -14.87
CA ILE A 139 -0.38 7.69 -14.58
C ILE A 139 0.05 8.40 -15.87
N ALA A 140 0.34 7.68 -16.96
CA ALA A 140 0.71 8.30 -18.23
C ALA A 140 -0.43 9.12 -18.87
N ALA A 141 -1.68 8.79 -18.53
CA ALA A 141 -2.87 9.51 -18.99
C ALA A 141 -3.21 10.76 -18.16
N MET A 142 -2.68 10.87 -16.94
CA MET A 142 -2.84 12.05 -16.08
C MET A 142 -2.04 13.24 -16.62
N ASP A 143 -2.57 14.45 -16.39
CA ASP A 143 -1.81 15.66 -16.69
C ASP A 143 -0.62 15.87 -15.72
N MET A 144 0.12 16.97 -15.88
CA MET A 144 1.30 17.23 -15.04
C MET A 144 0.93 17.52 -13.57
N GLU A 145 -0.19 18.20 -13.35
CA GLU A 145 -0.64 18.58 -12.00
C GLU A 145 -1.17 17.34 -11.26
N GLU A 146 -2.02 16.55 -11.92
CA GLU A 146 -2.57 15.30 -11.39
C GLU A 146 -1.47 14.29 -11.03
N ARG A 147 -0.45 14.14 -11.90
CA ARG A 147 0.72 13.30 -11.59
C ARG A 147 1.49 13.83 -10.38
N GLY A 148 1.62 15.15 -10.25
CA GLY A 148 2.22 15.78 -9.08
C GLY A 148 1.50 15.40 -7.79
N PHE A 149 0.18 15.43 -7.77
CA PHE A 149 -0.62 14.96 -6.63
C PHE A 149 -0.47 13.45 -6.38
N ALA A 150 -0.49 12.63 -7.44
CA ALA A 150 -0.35 11.18 -7.32
C ALA A 150 1.01 10.77 -6.75
N PHE A 151 2.11 11.37 -7.25
CA PHE A 151 3.47 11.12 -6.74
C PHE A 151 3.72 11.76 -5.38
N GLY A 152 3.12 12.92 -5.10
CA GLY A 152 3.19 13.50 -3.76
C GLY A 152 2.52 12.61 -2.71
N PHE A 153 1.41 11.96 -3.08
CA PHE A 153 0.74 11.00 -2.21
C PHE A 153 1.49 9.66 -2.13
N PHE A 154 1.99 9.14 -3.26
CA PHE A 154 2.79 7.91 -3.35
C PHE A 154 4.22 8.19 -3.83
N PRO A 155 5.13 8.66 -2.96
CA PRO A 155 6.46 9.12 -3.36
C PRO A 155 7.32 8.01 -4.01
N SER A 156 7.19 6.77 -3.55
CA SER A 156 7.90 5.63 -4.12
C SER A 156 7.40 5.24 -5.50
N MET A 157 6.19 5.67 -5.89
CA MET A 157 5.62 5.38 -7.21
C MET A 157 6.47 5.94 -8.33
N GLN A 158 6.90 7.19 -8.20
CA GLN A 158 7.71 7.84 -9.22
C GLN A 158 9.01 7.06 -9.44
N ILE A 159 9.71 6.73 -8.35
CA ILE A 159 10.99 6.01 -8.38
C ILE A 159 10.83 4.65 -9.08
N ILE A 160 9.77 3.91 -8.76
CA ILE A 160 9.54 2.57 -9.31
C ILE A 160 9.10 2.64 -10.77
N LEU A 161 8.19 3.55 -11.13
CA LEU A 161 7.76 3.71 -12.53
C LEU A 161 8.88 4.24 -13.43
N GLU A 162 9.81 5.02 -12.89
CA GLU A 162 10.97 5.53 -13.63
C GLU A 162 12.09 4.52 -13.76
N ASN A 163 12.11 3.48 -12.91
CA ASN A 163 13.09 2.41 -12.94
C ASN A 163 13.04 1.64 -14.27
N TRP A 164 14.22 1.45 -14.88
CA TRP A 164 14.36 0.82 -16.19
C TRP A 164 13.94 -0.66 -16.20
N ASP A 165 14.25 -1.42 -15.15
CA ASP A 165 13.86 -2.83 -14.99
C ASP A 165 12.34 -2.96 -14.92
N PHE A 166 11.70 -2.02 -14.21
CA PHE A 166 10.25 -1.96 -14.14
C PHE A 166 9.65 -1.65 -15.52
N LYS A 167 10.13 -0.61 -16.22
CA LYS A 167 9.68 -0.29 -17.59
C LYS A 167 9.84 -1.46 -18.57
N ALA A 168 10.91 -2.24 -18.45
CA ALA A 168 11.14 -3.42 -19.29
C ALA A 168 10.16 -4.57 -18.99
N SER A 169 9.71 -4.71 -17.74
CA SER A 169 8.77 -5.75 -17.31
C SER A 169 7.29 -5.42 -17.51
N VAL A 170 6.92 -4.15 -17.70
CA VAL A 170 5.56 -3.71 -18.06
C VAL A 170 5.43 -3.26 -19.52
N ALA A 171 6.49 -3.39 -20.32
CA ALA A 171 6.42 -3.15 -21.75
C ALA A 171 5.45 -4.17 -22.37
N PRO A 172 4.54 -3.75 -23.28
CA PRO A 172 3.60 -4.67 -23.90
C PRO A 172 4.37 -5.80 -24.56
N HIS A 173 4.20 -7.01 -24.05
CA HIS A 173 4.59 -8.20 -24.78
C HIS A 173 3.65 -8.29 -25.99
N ASP A 174 4.19 -8.13 -27.19
CA ASP A 174 3.50 -8.46 -28.44
C ASP A 174 3.16 -9.96 -28.40
N TYR A 175 2.01 -10.29 -27.84
CA TYR A 175 1.37 -11.59 -28.04
C TYR A 175 0.69 -11.55 -29.41
N THR A 176 1.50 -11.57 -30.47
CA THR A 176 1.05 -11.95 -31.82
C THR A 176 1.08 -13.46 -31.99
#